data_AF-A0A2T3HL86-F1
#
_entry.id   AF-A0A2T3HL86-F1
#
_cell.length_a   1.000
_cell.length_b   1.000
_cell.length_c   1.000
_cell.angle_alpha   90.00
_cell.angle_beta   90.00
_cell.angle_gamma   90.00
#
_symmetry.space_group_name_H-M   'P 1'
#
loop_
_entity.id
_entity.type
_entity.pdbx_description
1 polymer ?
#
loop_
_entity_poly.entity_id
_entity_poly.type
_entity_poly.pdbx_seq_one_letter_code
_entity_poly.pdbx_strand_id
1 'polypeptide(L)'
;MSRYWWLILFVVNCLSCHSPVSQRAELADTAEQAADAVVPEKPVAAPPASSGAGNWDGIYRINVAGEETTSGTSSSTYHFKVRGQKAELTMTTYHEPIRCEGIYLCEEKSGQLRLTYAGHEQDCRQDGQDFLIRQEGGQFYIKGYFGEAYAGQWLELMRVPAH
;
A
#
# COMPACT_ATOMS: atom_id res chain seq x y z
N MET A 1 9.24 -53.58 17.29
CA MET A 1 10.24 -54.56 16.83
C MET A 1 11.00 -53.98 15.64
N SER A 2 12.34 -54.07 15.67
CA SER A 2 13.34 -53.96 14.57
C SER A 2 13.34 -52.68 13.70
N ARG A 3 14.29 -51.74 13.77
CA ARG A 3 15.78 -51.73 13.65
C ARG A 3 16.37 -51.99 12.25
N TYR A 4 17.36 -51.12 11.92
CA TYR A 4 18.52 -51.22 11.00
C TYR A 4 18.36 -50.59 9.59
N TRP A 5 19.05 -49.47 9.32
CA TRP A 5 20.44 -49.28 8.80
C TRP A 5 20.49 -49.46 7.27
N TRP A 6 21.08 -48.52 6.51
CA TRP A 6 22.51 -48.54 6.20
C TRP A 6 23.08 -47.15 5.85
N LEU A 7 24.33 -46.94 6.27
CA LEU A 7 25.27 -45.89 5.82
C LEU A 7 25.77 -46.17 4.40
N ILE A 8 26.14 -45.13 3.65
CA ILE A 8 27.33 -45.16 2.77
C ILE A 8 28.08 -43.82 2.90
N LEU A 9 29.31 -43.92 3.42
CA LEU A 9 30.40 -42.95 3.28
C LEU A 9 31.07 -43.13 1.92
N PHE A 10 31.48 -42.03 1.28
CA PHE A 10 32.65 -42.03 0.39
C PHE A 10 33.65 -40.97 0.87
N VAL A 11 34.88 -41.43 1.04
CA VAL A 11 36.08 -40.70 1.48
C VAL A 11 37.00 -40.56 0.26
N VAL A 12 38.02 -39.71 0.40
CA VAL A 12 39.31 -39.66 -0.33
C VAL A 12 39.33 -38.57 -1.42
N ASN A 13 39.86 -37.36 -1.16
CA ASN A 13 41.24 -36.92 -0.86
C ASN A 13 42.13 -36.87 -2.13
N CYS A 14 42.64 -35.69 -2.48
CA CYS A 14 43.91 -35.54 -3.20
C CYS A 14 44.53 -34.14 -2.97
N LEU A 15 45.51 -34.16 -2.08
CA LEU A 15 46.74 -33.37 -1.98
C LEU A 15 47.18 -32.54 -3.21
N SER A 16 47.40 -31.25 -2.93
CA SER A 16 48.62 -30.44 -3.17
C SER A 16 49.42 -30.59 -4.46
N CYS A 17 49.69 -29.48 -5.16
CA CYS A 17 51.05 -29.11 -5.57
C CYS A 17 51.19 -27.68 -6.15
N HIS A 18 52.16 -26.94 -5.58
CA HIS A 18 53.13 -26.03 -6.20
C HIS A 18 52.69 -24.84 -7.09
N SER A 19 52.96 -23.63 -6.60
CA SER A 19 53.23 -22.43 -7.41
C SER A 19 54.56 -22.57 -8.17
N PRO A 20 54.71 -21.88 -9.32
CA PRO A 20 55.69 -20.79 -9.35
C PRO A 20 55.20 -19.52 -10.04
N VAL A 21 55.63 -18.39 -9.48
CA VAL A 21 55.63 -17.06 -10.09
C VAL A 21 56.56 -17.07 -11.31
N SER A 22 56.09 -16.56 -12.44
CA SER A 22 56.94 -16.09 -13.54
C SER A 22 56.25 -14.95 -14.28
N GLN A 23 56.88 -13.79 -14.26
CA GLN A 23 56.51 -12.60 -15.01
C GLN A 23 56.77 -12.84 -16.50
N ARG A 24 55.80 -12.56 -17.37
CA ARG A 24 56.09 -12.00 -18.70
C ARG A 24 54.88 -11.25 -19.24
N ALA A 25 55.23 -10.17 -19.92
CA ALA A 25 54.40 -9.08 -20.38
C ALA A 25 53.46 -9.45 -21.54
N GLU A 26 52.62 -8.46 -21.85
CA GLU A 26 51.88 -8.27 -23.12
C GLU A 26 50.55 -9.05 -23.25
N LEU A 27 49.45 -8.41 -22.81
CA LEU A 27 48.12 -8.68 -23.37
C LEU A 27 47.71 -7.51 -24.27
N ALA A 28 47.62 -7.84 -25.55
CA ALA A 28 46.75 -7.16 -26.49
C ALA A 28 45.28 -7.56 -26.22
N ASP A 29 44.40 -6.58 -26.41
CA ASP A 29 43.07 -6.66 -27.00
C ASP A 29 42.24 -7.94 -26.78
N THR A 30 41.13 -7.83 -26.03
CA THR A 30 39.81 -8.34 -26.43
C THR A 30 38.77 -7.83 -25.44
N ALA A 31 37.78 -7.11 -25.97
CA ALA A 31 36.54 -6.75 -25.29
C ALA A 31 35.74 -8.00 -24.92
N GLU A 32 35.24 -8.10 -23.69
CA GLU A 32 34.11 -8.98 -23.38
C GLU A 32 33.10 -8.22 -22.50
N GLN A 33 31.94 -8.00 -23.10
CA GLN A 33 30.78 -7.32 -22.56
C GLN A 33 30.12 -8.19 -21.49
N ALA A 34 30.00 -7.68 -20.26
CA ALA A 34 29.11 -8.26 -19.26
C ALA A 34 27.66 -7.93 -19.66
N ALA A 35 26.91 -8.97 -20.06
CA ALA A 35 25.48 -8.87 -20.31
C ALA A 35 24.74 -8.80 -18.96
N ASP A 36 24.14 -7.65 -18.68
CA ASP A 36 23.10 -7.50 -17.66
C ASP A 36 21.91 -8.39 -18.02
N ALA A 37 21.61 -9.35 -17.14
CA ALA A 37 20.41 -10.16 -17.22
C ALA A 37 19.20 -9.29 -16.83
N VAL A 38 18.52 -8.74 -17.85
CA VAL A 38 17.20 -8.11 -17.69
C VAL A 38 16.21 -9.18 -17.24
N VAL A 39 15.76 -9.07 -15.99
CA VAL A 39 14.60 -9.83 -15.47
C VAL A 39 13.36 -9.38 -16.26
N PRO A 40 12.59 -10.29 -16.87
CA PRO A 40 11.37 -9.88 -17.56
C PRO A 40 10.33 -9.46 -16.52
N GLU A 41 9.97 -8.17 -16.52
CA GLU A 41 8.81 -7.70 -15.77
C GLU A 41 7.56 -8.39 -16.32
N LYS A 42 6.93 -9.17 -15.44
CA LYS A 42 5.60 -9.74 -15.65
C LYS A 42 4.65 -8.58 -16.04
N PRO A 43 3.86 -8.70 -17.12
CA PRO A 43 2.90 -7.66 -17.49
C PRO A 43 1.95 -7.40 -16.31
N VAL A 44 2.04 -6.20 -15.73
CA VAL A 44 1.01 -5.71 -14.81
C VAL A 44 -0.25 -5.55 -15.66
N ALA A 45 -1.22 -6.44 -15.44
CA ALA A 45 -2.51 -6.36 -16.10
C ALA A 45 -3.06 -4.94 -15.89
N ALA A 46 -3.46 -4.29 -16.99
CA ALA A 46 -4.16 -3.01 -16.91
C ALA A 46 -5.36 -3.14 -15.95
N PRO A 47 -5.62 -2.15 -15.09
CA PRO A 47 -6.79 -2.18 -14.23
C PRO A 47 -8.05 -2.32 -15.11
N PRO A 48 -9.01 -3.19 -14.73
CA PRO A 48 -10.22 -3.39 -15.53
C PRO A 48 -10.97 -2.07 -15.72
N ALA A 49 -11.55 -1.90 -16.90
CA ALA A 49 -12.27 -0.70 -17.29
C ALA A 49 -13.45 -0.39 -16.36
N SER A 50 -13.26 0.63 -15.51
CA SER A 50 -14.22 1.67 -15.10
C SER A 50 -15.71 1.28 -15.07
N SER A 51 -16.18 0.74 -13.94
CA SER A 51 -17.45 1.18 -13.35
C SER A 51 -17.22 2.60 -12.82
N GLY A 52 -17.68 3.62 -13.56
CA GLY A 52 -17.43 5.01 -13.19
C GLY A 52 -18.12 5.35 -11.86
N ALA A 53 -17.36 5.85 -10.88
CA ALA A 53 -17.86 6.27 -9.57
C ALA A 53 -18.75 7.54 -9.59
N GLY A 54 -19.37 7.87 -10.73
CA GLY A 54 -20.18 9.08 -10.90
C GLY A 54 -21.42 9.14 -9.98
N ASN A 55 -21.92 7.99 -9.52
CA ASN A 55 -23.00 7.93 -8.52
C ASN A 55 -22.56 8.37 -7.11
N TRP A 56 -21.25 8.40 -6.87
CA TRP A 56 -20.66 8.80 -5.60
C TRP A 56 -20.20 10.26 -5.59
N ASP A 57 -20.36 11.00 -6.69
CA ASP A 57 -19.97 12.40 -6.78
C ASP A 57 -20.63 13.22 -5.66
N GLY A 58 -19.81 13.98 -4.94
CA GLY A 58 -20.28 14.73 -3.79
C GLY A 58 -19.16 15.17 -2.86
N ILE A 59 -19.57 15.91 -1.84
CA ILE A 59 -18.72 16.27 -0.71
C ILE A 59 -19.22 15.49 0.49
N TYR A 60 -18.30 14.83 1.19
CA TYR A 60 -18.59 14.03 2.36
C TYR A 60 -17.75 14.51 3.54
N ARG A 61 -18.31 14.40 4.74
CA ARG A 61 -17.69 14.84 5.98
C ARG A 61 -17.93 13.84 7.10
N ILE A 62 -16.90 13.62 7.90
CA ILE A 62 -16.99 12.90 9.17
C ILE A 62 -16.13 13.61 10.21
N ASN A 63 -16.59 13.66 11.46
CA ASN A 63 -15.81 14.10 12.60
C ASN A 63 -15.62 12.92 13.55
N VAL A 64 -14.39 12.74 14.01
CA VAL A 64 -13.97 11.62 14.85
C VAL A 64 -13.27 12.20 16.07
N ALA A 65 -13.70 11.80 17.27
CA ALA A 65 -13.04 12.16 18.53
C ALA A 65 -11.91 11.16 18.83
N GLY A 66 -10.74 11.65 19.20
CA GLY A 66 -9.61 10.82 19.62
C GLY A 66 -9.50 10.70 21.14
N GLU A 67 -8.27 10.76 21.65
CA GLU A 67 -7.99 10.57 23.08
C GLU A 67 -8.29 11.82 23.92
N GLU A 68 -8.66 11.59 25.18
CA GLU A 68 -8.75 12.65 26.19
C GLU A 68 -7.35 13.08 26.63
N THR A 69 -7.07 14.39 26.56
CA THR A 69 -5.82 14.98 27.04
C THR A 69 -6.08 15.98 28.16
N THR A 70 -5.03 16.42 28.85
CA THR A 70 -5.16 17.47 29.88
C THR A 70 -5.65 18.82 29.33
N SER A 71 -5.59 19.02 28.01
CA SER A 71 -6.08 20.22 27.32
C SER A 71 -7.42 20.01 26.59
N GLY A 72 -8.01 18.81 26.67
CA GLY A 72 -9.28 18.45 26.04
C GLY A 72 -9.19 17.22 25.14
N THR A 73 -10.32 16.78 24.59
CA THR A 73 -10.40 15.65 23.66
C THR A 73 -9.80 16.00 22.30
N SER A 74 -8.88 15.18 21.79
CA SER A 74 -8.40 15.33 20.42
C SER A 74 -9.53 15.06 19.41
N SER A 75 -9.44 15.64 18.21
CA SER A 75 -10.45 15.39 17.18
C SER A 75 -9.90 15.60 15.77
N SER A 76 -10.48 14.87 14.82
CA SER A 76 -10.14 14.94 13.40
C SER A 76 -11.42 15.03 12.57
N THR A 77 -11.50 16.04 11.71
CA THR A 77 -12.57 16.19 10.71
C THR A 77 -12.01 15.90 9.34
N TYR A 78 -12.59 14.94 8.64
CA TYR A 78 -12.21 14.53 7.29
C TYR A 78 -13.22 15.07 6.29
N HIS A 79 -12.74 15.63 5.20
CA HIS A 79 -13.56 16.12 4.09
C HIS A 79 -13.13 15.44 2.80
N PHE A 80 -14.01 14.61 2.24
CA PHE A 80 -13.80 13.91 0.98
C PHE A 80 -14.59 14.58 -0.13
N LYS A 81 -13.90 15.02 -1.18
CA LYS A 81 -14.53 15.55 -2.39
C LYS A 81 -14.37 14.55 -3.52
N VAL A 82 -15.44 13.79 -3.80
CA VAL A 82 -15.46 12.75 -4.85
C VAL A 82 -15.95 13.36 -6.16
N ARG A 83 -15.17 13.16 -7.24
CA ARG A 83 -15.46 13.60 -8.61
C ARG A 83 -14.99 12.57 -9.62
N GLY A 84 -15.92 11.81 -10.18
CA GLY A 84 -15.62 10.73 -11.10
C GLY A 84 -14.67 9.72 -10.47
N GLN A 85 -13.53 9.47 -11.11
CA GLN A 85 -12.56 8.45 -10.68
C GLN A 85 -11.55 8.93 -9.62
N LYS A 86 -11.74 10.13 -9.05
CA LYS A 86 -10.85 10.69 -8.04
C LYS A 86 -11.61 11.24 -6.85
N ALA A 87 -10.97 11.19 -5.69
CA ALA A 87 -11.37 11.92 -4.51
C ALA A 87 -10.21 12.76 -3.99
N GLU A 88 -10.52 13.90 -3.37
CA GLU A 88 -9.57 14.72 -2.64
C GLU A 88 -9.94 14.67 -1.16
N LEU A 89 -9.00 14.29 -0.30
CA LEU A 89 -9.14 14.31 1.15
C LEU A 89 -8.40 15.52 1.72
N THR A 90 -9.11 16.30 2.53
CA THR A 90 -8.55 17.32 3.42
C THR A 90 -9.01 17.07 4.85
N MET A 91 -8.20 17.49 5.81
CA MET A 91 -8.39 17.24 7.23
C MET A 91 -8.30 18.54 8.03
N THR A 92 -8.98 18.56 9.16
CA THR A 92 -8.81 19.58 10.19
C THR A 92 -8.73 18.86 11.52
N THR A 93 -7.66 19.09 12.27
CA THR A 93 -7.38 18.35 13.49
C THR A 93 -7.23 19.29 14.69
N TYR A 94 -7.50 18.74 15.87
CA TYR A 94 -7.19 19.33 17.17
C TYR A 94 -6.44 18.26 17.97
N HIS A 95 -5.23 18.59 18.43
CA HIS A 95 -4.31 17.67 19.11
C HIS A 95 -3.93 16.39 18.34
N GLU A 96 -4.17 16.31 17.04
CA GLU A 96 -3.72 15.21 16.15
C GLU A 96 -2.89 15.77 14.98
N PRO A 97 -1.90 15.02 14.46
CA PRO A 97 -1.19 15.39 13.23
C PRO A 97 -2.08 15.21 11.99
N ILE A 98 -1.88 16.06 10.99
CA ILE A 98 -2.46 15.89 9.66
C ILE A 98 -1.61 14.87 8.88
N ARG A 99 -2.25 13.83 8.32
CA ARG A 99 -1.62 12.72 7.60
C ARG A 99 -2.51 12.28 6.46
N CYS A 100 -1.93 11.76 5.37
CA CYS A 100 -2.66 11.17 4.26
C CYS A 100 -3.63 12.12 3.54
N GLU A 101 -3.44 13.44 3.63
CA GLU A 101 -4.17 14.37 2.78
C GLU A 101 -3.76 14.23 1.31
N GLY A 102 -4.69 14.55 0.42
CA GLY A 102 -4.44 14.63 -1.00
C GLY A 102 -5.36 13.77 -1.85
N ILE A 103 -4.84 13.29 -2.97
CA ILE A 103 -5.64 12.63 -4.01
C ILE A 103 -5.74 11.13 -3.76
N TYR A 104 -6.93 10.61 -3.94
CA TYR A 104 -7.29 9.19 -3.91
C TYR A 104 -7.88 8.77 -5.25
N LEU A 105 -7.60 7.54 -5.66
CA LEU A 105 -8.25 6.88 -6.79
C LEU A 105 -9.54 6.21 -6.31
N CYS A 106 -10.60 6.37 -7.08
CA CYS A 106 -11.90 5.78 -6.80
C CYS A 106 -12.10 4.50 -7.62
N GLU A 107 -12.44 3.40 -6.94
CA GLU A 107 -12.87 2.15 -7.56
C GLU A 107 -14.20 1.70 -6.96
N GLU A 108 -15.24 1.54 -7.79
CA GLU A 108 -16.50 0.98 -7.33
C GLU A 108 -16.54 -0.53 -7.52
N LYS A 109 -16.73 -1.26 -6.41
CA LYS A 109 -16.84 -2.72 -6.41
C LYS A 109 -17.88 -3.20 -5.41
N SER A 110 -18.80 -4.04 -5.86
CA SER A 110 -19.85 -4.65 -5.02
C SER A 110 -20.69 -3.64 -4.24
N GLY A 111 -21.03 -2.49 -4.85
CA GLY A 111 -21.83 -1.43 -4.22
C GLY A 111 -21.08 -0.61 -3.16
N GLN A 112 -19.75 -0.73 -3.10
CA GLN A 112 -18.89 0.08 -2.25
C GLN A 112 -17.91 0.88 -3.11
N LEU A 113 -17.64 2.11 -2.70
CA LEU A 113 -16.60 2.94 -3.25
C LEU A 113 -15.33 2.77 -2.43
N ARG A 114 -14.28 2.26 -3.05
CA ARG A 114 -12.93 2.20 -2.48
C ARG A 114 -12.15 3.45 -2.89
N LEU A 115 -11.51 4.10 -1.92
CA LEU A 115 -10.60 5.22 -2.12
C LEU A 115 -9.19 4.76 -1.76
N THR A 116 -8.31 4.71 -2.75
CA THR A 116 -6.90 4.31 -2.57
C THR A 116 -5.98 5.51 -2.71
N TYR A 117 -5.11 5.73 -1.72
CA TYR A 117 -4.23 6.90 -1.69
C TYR A 117 -3.28 6.93 -2.89
N ALA A 118 -3.27 8.06 -3.60
CA ALA A 118 -2.45 8.27 -4.80
C ALA A 118 -1.31 9.29 -4.57
N GLY A 119 -1.12 9.76 -3.33
CA GLY A 119 -0.08 10.73 -2.98
C GLY A 119 1.27 10.10 -2.67
N HIS A 120 2.16 10.85 -2.02
CA HIS A 120 3.57 10.48 -1.80
C HIS A 120 3.92 9.98 -0.40
N GLU A 121 3.04 10.16 0.59
CA GLU A 121 3.25 9.66 1.94
C GLU A 121 3.21 8.12 1.98
N GLN A 122 4.34 7.50 2.34
CA GLN A 122 4.51 6.05 2.30
C GLN A 122 3.58 5.31 3.26
N ASP A 123 3.36 5.86 4.46
CA ASP A 123 2.48 5.27 5.48
C ASP A 123 1.02 5.14 4.99
N CYS A 124 0.63 5.98 4.05
CA CYS A 124 -0.74 6.06 3.52
C CYS A 124 -0.97 5.10 2.34
N ARG A 125 0.08 4.46 1.82
CA ARG A 125 -0.01 3.47 0.72
C ARG A 125 0.05 2.03 1.20
N GLN A 126 0.04 1.79 2.51
CA GLN A 126 0.08 0.44 3.05
C GLN A 126 -1.26 -0.28 2.81
N ASP A 127 -1.20 -1.60 2.64
CA ASP A 127 -2.39 -2.43 2.48
C ASP A 127 -3.32 -2.25 3.70
N GLY A 128 -4.61 -2.02 3.43
CA GLY A 128 -5.61 -1.81 4.47
C GLY A 128 -5.80 -0.36 4.93
N GLN A 129 -5.08 0.60 4.34
CA GLN A 129 -5.27 2.04 4.59
C GLN A 129 -6.27 2.72 3.65
N ASP A 130 -6.95 1.94 2.80
CA ASP A 130 -7.99 2.47 1.93
C ASP A 130 -9.23 2.86 2.73
N PHE A 131 -9.92 3.89 2.24
CA PHE A 131 -11.28 4.15 2.71
C PHE A 131 -12.27 3.37 1.87
N LEU A 132 -13.26 2.76 2.54
CA LEU A 132 -14.42 2.15 1.90
C LEU A 132 -15.64 2.97 2.28
N ILE A 133 -16.40 3.41 1.30
CA ILE A 133 -17.67 4.09 1.47
C ILE A 133 -18.78 3.17 0.95
N ARG A 134 -19.87 3.07 1.70
CA ARG A 134 -21.07 2.33 1.29
C ARG A 134 -22.31 3.15 1.57
N GLN A 135 -23.40 2.80 0.89
CA GLN A 135 -24.71 3.39 1.13
C GLN A 135 -25.68 2.31 1.60
N GLU A 136 -26.33 2.53 2.74
CA GLU A 136 -27.31 1.61 3.33
C GLU A 136 -28.51 2.44 3.81
N GLY A 137 -29.73 2.11 3.38
CA GLY A 137 -30.93 2.81 3.82
C GLY A 137 -30.97 4.31 3.50
N GLY A 138 -30.27 4.76 2.46
CA GLY A 138 -30.16 6.17 2.09
C GLY A 138 -29.09 6.96 2.88
N GLN A 139 -28.45 6.33 3.86
CA GLN A 139 -27.34 6.89 4.63
C GLN A 139 -26.00 6.39 4.09
N PHE A 140 -24.95 7.19 4.28
CA PHE A 140 -23.60 6.82 3.89
C PHE A 140 -22.80 6.41 5.12
N TYR A 141 -21.93 5.42 4.92
CA TYR A 141 -21.03 4.92 5.95
C TYR A 141 -19.62 4.82 5.37
N ILE A 142 -18.62 5.03 6.21
CA ILE A 142 -17.22 4.95 5.86
C ILE A 142 -16.47 4.03 6.81
N LYS A 143 -15.52 3.28 6.28
CA LYS A 143 -14.54 2.48 7.01
C LYS A 143 -13.15 2.84 6.51
N GLY A 144 -12.18 2.92 7.41
CA GLY A 144 -10.80 3.27 7.09
C GLY A 144 -10.02 3.53 8.36
N TYR A 145 -8.86 4.18 8.24
CA TYR A 145 -8.04 4.53 9.39
C TYR A 145 -8.44 5.89 9.95
N PHE A 146 -9.15 5.86 11.09
CA PHE A 146 -9.58 7.03 11.84
C PHE A 146 -8.98 7.07 13.26
N GLY A 147 -7.83 6.41 13.45
CA GLY A 147 -7.24 6.14 14.76
C GLY A 147 -7.65 4.77 15.33
N GLU A 148 -6.94 4.33 16.37
CA GLU A 148 -7.05 2.97 16.91
C GLU A 148 -8.45 2.63 17.43
N ALA A 149 -9.13 3.61 18.07
CA ALA A 149 -10.46 3.43 18.64
C ALA A 149 -11.54 3.05 17.59
N TYR A 150 -11.30 3.37 16.32
CA TYR A 150 -12.24 3.17 15.22
C TYR A 150 -11.75 2.12 14.20
N ALA A 151 -10.65 1.43 14.52
CA ALA A 151 -10.06 0.45 13.64
C ALA A 151 -11.10 -0.63 13.24
N GLY A 152 -11.32 -0.77 11.94
CA GLY A 152 -12.22 -1.78 11.39
C GLY A 152 -13.73 -1.45 11.46
N GLN A 153 -14.12 -0.33 12.08
CA GLN A 153 -15.51 0.06 12.27
C GLN A 153 -16.09 0.78 11.06
N TRP A 154 -17.41 0.68 10.88
CA TRP A 154 -18.17 1.53 9.96
C TRP A 154 -18.73 2.71 10.73
N LEU A 155 -18.39 3.91 10.28
CA LEU A 155 -18.84 5.17 10.88
C LEU A 155 -19.80 5.89 9.94
N GLU A 156 -20.73 6.66 10.49
CA GLU A 156 -21.65 7.46 9.68
C GLU A 156 -20.87 8.55 8.93
N LEU A 157 -21.15 8.68 7.64
CA LEU A 157 -20.55 9.66 6.75
C LEU A 157 -21.63 10.64 6.28
N MET A 158 -21.46 11.92 6.59
CA MET A 158 -22.40 12.95 6.17
C MET A 158 -22.12 13.35 4.71
N ARG A 159 -23.13 13.30 3.84
CA ARG A 159 -23.06 13.94 2.52
C ARG A 159 -23.50 15.39 2.63
N VAL A 160 -22.62 16.31 2.26
CA VAL A 160 -22.90 17.76 2.27
C VAL A 160 -23.77 18.11 1.06
N PRO A 161 -24.94 18.76 1.24
CA PRO A 161 -25.79 19.18 0.12
C PRO A 161 -25.05 20.13 -0.83
N ALA A 162 -25.30 20.01 -2.13
CA ALA A 162 -24.85 21.00 -3.10
C ALA A 162 -25.73 22.26 -2.97
N HIS A 163 -25.11 23.42 -2.81
CA HIS A 163 -25.77 24.73 -2.83
C HIS A 163 -25.86 25.28 -4.25
#